data_AF-A0A914FDL5-F1
#
_entry.id   AF-A0A914FDL5-F1
#
_cell.length_a   1.000
_cell.length_b   1.000
_cell.length_c   1.000
_cell.angle_alpha   90.00
_cell.angle_beta   90.00
_cell.angle_gamma   90.00
#
_symmetry.space_group_name_H-M   'P 1'
#
loop_
_entity.id
_entity.type
_entity.pdbx_description
1 polymer ?
#
loop_
_entity_poly.entity_id
_entity_poly.type
_entity_poly.pdbx_seq_one_letter_code
_entity_poly.pdbx_strand_id
1 'polypeptide(L)'
;MLSVNKNQSTLLTKQVNVTNIDRDITVQATLFFDSGAQRSYVTKSIVKSLELPTVNQERLNVQGFGGKSLAYTSDLVKIRIQTVDGFKDIFANSTKKISDHLPIVQKEDVDRYSESKEVPDILIGMDYFCQFGTNSKELEPGFYAVNSIVGEMYAGKVP
;
A
#
# COMPACT_ATOMS: atom_id res chain seq x y z
N MET A 1 -20.08 -15.05 -8.80
CA MET A 1 -19.69 -16.28 -8.10
C MET A 1 -18.18 -16.22 -7.89
N LEU A 2 -17.74 -16.08 -6.64
CA LEU A 2 -16.33 -15.94 -6.28
C LEU A 2 -15.59 -17.26 -6.59
N SER A 3 -14.60 -17.23 -7.47
CA SER A 3 -13.63 -18.31 -7.65
C SER A 3 -12.42 -18.00 -6.77
N VAL A 4 -12.60 -18.08 -5.45
CA VAL A 4 -11.60 -17.64 -4.47
C VAL A 4 -11.18 -18.79 -3.55
N ASN A 5 -9.91 -18.76 -3.13
CA ASN A 5 -9.39 -19.69 -2.15
C ASN A 5 -9.94 -19.34 -0.75
N LYS A 6 -10.94 -20.10 -0.29
CA LYS A 6 -11.74 -19.88 0.93
C LYS A 6 -10.96 -19.84 2.26
N ASN A 7 -9.65 -20.07 2.25
CA ASN A 7 -8.80 -20.08 3.45
C ASN A 7 -7.84 -18.88 3.57
N GLN A 8 -7.92 -17.89 2.67
CA GLN A 8 -7.00 -16.76 2.67
C GLN A 8 -7.73 -15.44 2.96
N SER A 9 -7.17 -14.64 3.86
CA SER A 9 -7.63 -13.26 4.08
C SER A 9 -6.91 -12.32 3.13
N THR A 10 -7.65 -11.37 2.58
CA THR A 10 -7.14 -10.34 1.67
C THR A 10 -6.78 -9.09 2.44
N LEU A 11 -5.78 -8.38 1.95
CA LEU A 11 -5.21 -7.21 2.62
C LEU A 11 -5.64 -5.92 1.93
N LEU A 12 -5.68 -4.84 2.70
CA LEU A 12 -6.01 -3.50 2.20
C LEU A 12 -4.94 -3.04 1.21
N THR A 13 -5.29 -3.12 -0.07
CA THR A 13 -4.41 -2.83 -1.18
C THR A 13 -5.14 -2.05 -2.24
N LYS A 14 -4.42 -1.16 -2.93
CA LYS A 14 -4.99 -0.34 -3.99
C LYS A 14 -3.94 -0.02 -5.04
N GLN A 15 -4.27 -0.20 -6.31
CA GLN A 15 -3.49 0.39 -7.39
C GLN A 15 -3.80 1.88 -7.49
N VAL A 16 -2.75 2.70 -7.51
CA VAL A 16 -2.85 4.15 -7.61
C VAL A 16 -1.79 4.67 -8.57
N ASN A 17 -1.98 5.90 -9.05
CA ASN A 17 -0.91 6.64 -9.68
C ASN A 17 -0.12 7.41 -8.63
N VAL A 18 1.21 7.40 -8.77
CA VAL A 18 2.12 8.20 -7.97
C VAL A 18 2.98 9.05 -8.88
N THR A 19 3.25 10.28 -8.46
CA THR A 19 3.88 11.31 -9.29
C THR A 19 5.06 11.96 -8.58
N ASN A 20 6.13 12.22 -9.33
CA ASN A 20 7.15 13.19 -8.98
C ASN A 20 6.78 14.55 -9.58
N ILE A 21 6.39 15.50 -8.74
CA ILE A 21 5.89 16.81 -9.17
C ILE A 21 6.96 17.69 -9.80
N ASP A 22 8.22 17.52 -9.41
CA ASP A 22 9.32 18.35 -9.89
C ASP A 22 9.78 17.91 -11.29
N ARG A 23 9.41 16.70 -11.70
CA ARG A 23 9.80 16.08 -12.97
C ARG A 23 8.61 15.76 -13.89
N ASP A 24 7.38 15.91 -13.39
CA ASP A 24 6.14 15.52 -14.07
C ASP A 24 6.13 14.04 -14.54
N ILE A 25 6.76 13.15 -13.75
CA ILE A 25 6.82 11.72 -14.03
C ILE A 25 5.76 11.02 -13.19
N THR A 26 4.90 10.23 -13.81
CA THR A 26 3.86 9.43 -13.14
C THR A 26 4.03 7.95 -13.43
N VAL A 27 3.91 7.11 -12.40
CA VAL A 27 3.89 5.66 -12.52
C VAL A 27 2.73 5.06 -11.73
N GLN A 28 2.24 3.90 -12.16
CA GLN A 28 1.29 3.12 -11.38
C GLN A 28 2.04 2.34 -10.29
N ALA A 29 1.47 2.27 -9.10
CA ALA A 29 2.03 1.57 -7.95
C ALA A 29 0.93 0.87 -7.14
N THR A 30 1.28 -0.25 -6.52
CA THR A 30 0.40 -0.94 -5.56
C THR A 30 0.66 -0.45 -4.14
N LEU A 31 -0.31 0.26 -3.56
CA LEU A 31 -0.34 0.59 -2.13
C LEU A 31 -0.75 -0.65 -1.32
N PHE A 32 -0.10 -0.83 -0.17
CA PHE A 32 -0.49 -1.76 0.88
C PHE A 32 -0.59 -1.01 2.20
N PHE A 33 -1.73 -1.12 2.88
CA PHE A 33 -1.98 -0.48 4.16
C PHE A 33 -1.72 -1.46 5.30
N ASP A 34 -0.79 -1.12 6.18
CA ASP A 34 -0.41 -1.95 7.32
C ASP A 34 -0.37 -1.11 8.60
N SER A 35 -1.40 -1.27 9.44
CA SER A 35 -1.46 -0.60 10.73
C SER A 35 -0.41 -1.13 11.73
N GLY A 36 0.19 -2.29 11.48
CA GLY A 36 1.27 -2.85 12.28
C GLY A 36 2.65 -2.26 11.95
N ALA A 37 2.78 -1.59 10.80
CA ALA A 37 4.00 -0.90 10.43
C ALA A 37 4.01 0.51 11.03
N GLN A 38 5.07 0.86 11.75
CA GLN A 38 5.20 2.21 12.34
C GLN A 38 5.43 3.30 11.27
N ARG A 39 6.10 2.95 10.17
CA ARG A 39 6.55 3.88 9.13
C ARG A 39 6.06 3.45 7.76
N SER A 40 5.92 4.41 6.87
CA SER A 40 5.64 4.18 5.46
C SER A 40 6.92 3.90 4.66
N TYR A 41 6.81 3.01 3.67
CA TYR A 41 7.94 2.58 2.85
C TYR A 41 7.61 2.63 1.36
N VAL A 42 8.64 2.78 0.54
CA VAL A 42 8.54 2.70 -0.92
C VAL A 42 9.66 1.83 -1.47
N THR A 43 9.39 1.07 -2.53
CA THR A 43 10.42 0.28 -3.19
C THR A 43 11.43 1.16 -3.92
N LYS A 44 12.70 0.73 -3.92
CA LYS A 44 13.77 1.39 -4.69
C LYS A 44 13.49 1.42 -6.20
N SER A 45 12.66 0.51 -6.71
CA SER A 45 12.19 0.54 -8.10
C SER A 45 11.32 1.77 -8.37
N ILE A 46 10.30 2.04 -7.53
CA ILE A 46 9.48 3.26 -7.67
C ILE A 46 10.32 4.52 -7.54
N VAL A 47 11.22 4.57 -6.56
CA VAL A 47 12.15 5.72 -6.38
C VAL A 47 12.94 6.00 -7.65
N LYS A 48 13.48 4.95 -8.28
CA LYS A 48 14.24 5.07 -9.53
C LYS A 48 13.34 5.49 -10.70
N SER A 49 12.17 4.86 -10.85
CA SER A 49 11.26 5.14 -11.97
C SER A 49 10.69 6.56 -11.93
N LEU A 50 10.48 7.11 -10.74
CA LEU A 50 10.01 8.48 -10.52
C LEU A 50 11.16 9.51 -10.44
N GLU A 51 12.42 9.07 -10.47
CA GLU A 51 13.60 9.92 -10.26
C GLU A 51 13.50 10.79 -8.98
N LEU A 52 13.02 10.18 -7.88
CA LEU A 52 12.80 10.93 -6.64
C LEU A 52 14.12 11.32 -5.99
N PRO A 53 14.30 12.60 -5.61
CA PRO A 53 15.46 13.01 -4.85
C PRO A 53 15.37 12.49 -3.41
N THR A 54 16.52 12.11 -2.87
CA THR A 54 16.66 11.83 -1.43
C THR A 54 16.51 13.14 -0.66
N VAL A 55 15.51 13.21 0.21
CA VAL A 55 15.29 14.34 1.13
C VAL A 55 16.21 14.23 2.34
N ASN A 56 16.39 13.01 2.87
CA ASN A 56 17.26 12.72 4.00
C ASN A 56 17.73 11.26 3.96
N GLN A 57 18.79 10.93 4.69
CA GLN A 57 19.21 9.54 4.93
C GLN A 57 19.03 9.17 6.40
N GLU A 58 18.40 8.02 6.63
CA GLU A 58 18.06 7.56 7.97
C GLU A 58 18.57 6.14 8.21
N ARG A 59 19.17 5.91 9.38
CA ARG A 59 19.50 4.56 9.83
C ARG A 59 18.29 3.94 10.50
N LEU A 60 17.70 2.95 9.84
CA LEU A 60 16.52 2.25 10.33
C LEU A 60 16.89 0.95 11.03
N ASN A 61 16.06 0.56 11.99
CA ASN A 61 16.03 -0.77 12.57
C ASN A 61 14.59 -1.28 12.57
N VAL A 62 14.26 -2.13 11.60
CA VAL A 62 12.92 -2.70 11.43
C VAL A 62 12.82 -3.97 12.26
N GLN A 63 11.81 -4.04 13.13
CA GLN A 63 11.57 -5.19 14.00
C GLN A 63 10.27 -5.89 13.56
N GLY A 64 10.33 -7.21 13.47
CA GLY A 64 9.17 -8.05 13.14
C GLY A 64 8.96 -9.17 14.15
N PHE A 65 7.98 -10.03 13.86
CA PHE A 65 7.64 -11.17 14.73
C PHE A 65 8.84 -12.10 14.99
N GLY A 66 8.92 -12.60 16.22
CA GLY A 66 9.99 -13.53 16.64
C GLY A 66 11.34 -12.86 16.91
N GLY A 67 11.39 -11.54 17.13
CA GLY A 67 12.62 -10.82 17.42
C GLY A 67 13.54 -10.63 16.22
N LYS A 68 13.06 -10.94 15.01
CA LYS A 68 13.80 -10.66 13.77
C LYS A 68 13.93 -9.15 13.61
N SER A 69 15.16 -8.69 13.43
CA SER A 69 15.46 -7.29 13.17
C SER A 69 16.31 -7.13 11.92
N LEU A 70 16.09 -6.03 11.20
CA LEU A 70 16.85 -5.65 10.02
C LEU A 70 17.27 -4.19 10.16
N ALA A 71 18.58 -3.96 10.24
CA ALA A 71 19.14 -2.61 10.25
C ALA A 71 19.72 -2.24 8.88
N TYR A 72 19.36 -1.07 8.37
CA TYR A 72 19.89 -0.56 7.09
C TYR A 72 19.75 0.96 6.99
N THR A 73 20.54 1.57 6.11
CA THR A 73 20.37 2.98 5.74
C THR A 73 19.32 3.11 4.64
N SER A 74 18.32 3.94 4.89
CA SER A 74 17.21 4.20 3.98
C SER A 74 17.25 5.65 3.52
N ASP A 75 17.04 5.87 2.22
CA ASP A 75 16.78 7.19 1.68
C ASP A 75 15.31 7.53 1.94
N LEU A 76 15.07 8.63 2.65
CA LEU A 76 13.75 9.22 2.83
C LEU A 76 13.41 10.05 1.61
N VAL A 77 12.28 9.75 0.97
CA VAL A 77 11.81 10.45 -0.24
C VAL A 77 10.40 11.00 -0.03
N LYS A 78 10.03 12.02 -0.80
CA LYS A 78 8.67 12.55 -0.85
C LYS A 78 7.95 12.00 -2.08
N ILE A 79 6.73 11.48 -1.91
CA ILE A 79 5.90 10.94 -3.00
C ILE A 79 4.55 11.63 -2.99
N ARG A 80 4.04 11.99 -4.18
CA ARG A 80 2.66 12.44 -4.35
C ARG A 80 1.79 11.29 -4.83
N ILE A 81 0.77 10.94 -4.06
CA ILE A 81 -0.21 9.89 -4.39
C ILE A 81 -1.47 10.56 -4.95
N GLN A 82 -1.98 10.05 -6.08
CA GLN A 82 -3.28 10.45 -6.59
C GLN A 82 -4.40 9.88 -5.70
N THR A 83 -5.33 10.75 -5.33
CA THR A 83 -6.52 10.44 -4.53
C THR A 83 -7.77 10.69 -5.37
N VAL A 84 -8.94 10.27 -4.88
CA VAL A 84 -10.24 10.50 -5.54
C VAL A 84 -10.47 11.99 -5.76
N ASP A 85 -10.14 12.83 -4.78
CA ASP A 85 -10.45 14.26 -4.77
C ASP A 85 -9.22 15.17 -4.96
N GLY A 86 -8.09 14.64 -5.44
CA GLY A 86 -6.86 15.41 -5.62
C GLY A 86 -5.60 14.61 -5.34
N PHE A 87 -4.74 15.10 -4.45
CA PHE A 87 -3.44 14.49 -4.17
C PHE A 87 -3.09 14.48 -2.69
N LYS A 88 -2.34 13.47 -2.26
CA LYS A 88 -1.73 13.42 -0.92
C LYS A 88 -0.22 13.19 -1.02
N ASP A 89 0.52 14.12 -0.41
CA ASP A 89 1.97 13.98 -0.27
C ASP A 89 2.30 13.18 0.99
N ILE A 90 3.23 12.25 0.88
CA ILE A 90 3.80 11.50 2.01
C ILE A 90 5.32 11.48 1.93
N PHE A 91 5.96 11.28 3.09
CA PHE A 91 7.35 10.86 3.16
C PHE A 91 7.42 9.36 3.39
N ALA A 92 8.27 8.66 2.65
CA ALA A 92 8.43 7.22 2.76
C ALA A 92 9.91 6.83 2.74
N ASN A 93 10.25 5.85 3.58
CA ASN A 93 11.58 5.28 3.62
C ASN A 93 11.76 4.29 2.46
N SER A 94 12.82 4.44 1.67
CA SER A 94 13.11 3.50 0.59
C SER A 94 13.60 2.14 1.11
N THR A 95 13.09 1.06 0.53
CA THR A 95 13.50 -0.32 0.80
C THR A 95 13.65 -1.11 -0.50
N LYS A 96 14.44 -2.19 -0.51
CA LYS A 96 14.56 -3.07 -1.68
C LYS A 96 13.24 -3.79 -1.98
N LYS A 97 12.51 -4.18 -0.94
CA LYS A 97 11.29 -5.00 -1.02
C LYS A 97 10.46 -4.78 0.24
N ILE A 98 9.15 -4.73 0.09
CA ILE A 98 8.18 -4.61 1.20
C ILE A 98 7.71 -6.00 1.63
N SER A 99 7.18 -6.77 0.68
CA SER A 99 6.71 -8.14 0.89
C SER A 99 6.90 -8.96 -0.40
N ASP A 100 6.66 -10.26 -0.31
CA ASP A 100 6.34 -11.10 -1.47
C ASP A 100 4.95 -10.72 -2.02
N HIS A 101 4.31 -11.66 -2.70
CA HIS A 101 2.96 -11.47 -3.21
C HIS A 101 1.93 -11.39 -2.07
N LEU A 102 1.11 -10.35 -2.10
CA LEU A 102 -0.05 -10.19 -1.24
C LEU A 102 -1.33 -10.56 -1.99
N PRO A 103 -2.29 -11.23 -1.34
CA PRO A 103 -3.61 -11.46 -1.92
C PRO A 103 -4.36 -10.12 -1.98
N ILE A 104 -4.76 -9.73 -3.18
CA ILE A 104 -5.53 -8.52 -3.41
C ILE A 104 -6.88 -8.88 -4.02
N VAL A 105 -7.89 -8.07 -3.72
CA VAL A 105 -9.21 -8.21 -4.33
C VAL A 105 -9.52 -6.99 -5.15
N GLN A 106 -9.89 -7.22 -6.40
CA GLN A 106 -10.38 -6.19 -7.29
C GLN A 106 -11.86 -6.45 -7.57
N LYS A 107 -12.64 -5.38 -7.64
CA LYS A 107 -14.03 -5.44 -8.08
C LYS A 107 -14.07 -5.29 -9.59
N GLU A 108 -14.57 -6.32 -10.27
CA GLU A 108 -14.74 -6.33 -11.72
C GLU A 108 -16.11 -5.77 -12.12
N ASP A 109 -17.15 -6.04 -11.32
CA ASP A 109 -18.53 -5.59 -11.56
C ASP A 109 -19.29 -5.49 -10.21
N VAL A 110 -20.54 -5.02 -10.21
CA VAL A 110 -21.37 -4.73 -9.02
C VAL A 110 -21.27 -5.83 -7.95
N ASP A 111 -21.32 -7.11 -8.36
CA ASP A 111 -21.28 -8.29 -7.49
C ASP A 111 -20.17 -9.30 -7.86
N ARG A 112 -19.16 -8.85 -8.61
CA ARG A 112 -18.06 -9.72 -9.07
C ARG A 112 -16.72 -9.20 -8.61
N TYR A 113 -16.01 -10.04 -7.87
CA TYR A 113 -14.66 -9.78 -7.38
C TYR A 113 -13.71 -10.83 -7.92
N SER A 114 -12.48 -10.43 -8.22
CA SER A 114 -11.39 -11.33 -8.54
C SER A 114 -10.25 -11.19 -7.55
N GLU A 115 -9.61 -12.32 -7.25
CA GLU A 115 -8.40 -12.36 -6.45
C GLU A 115 -7.19 -12.37 -7.39
N SER A 116 -6.22 -11.51 -7.11
CA SER A 116 -4.89 -11.60 -7.72
C SER A 116 -3.80 -11.50 -6.66
N LYS A 117 -2.56 -11.69 -7.09
CA LYS A 117 -1.38 -11.69 -6.23
C LYS A 117 -0.41 -10.63 -6.69
N GLU A 118 -0.38 -9.51 -5.99
CA GLU A 118 0.47 -8.38 -6.33
C GLU A 118 1.61 -8.21 -5.34
N VAL A 119 2.74 -7.69 -5.83
CA VAL A 119 3.85 -7.27 -4.98
C VAL A 119 3.63 -5.80 -4.65
N PRO A 120 3.54 -5.40 -3.36
CA PRO A 120 3.33 -4.01 -3.00
C PRO A 120 4.56 -3.17 -3.29
N ASP A 121 4.32 -1.99 -3.84
CA ASP A 121 5.33 -1.00 -4.16
C ASP A 121 5.51 0.04 -3.06
N ILE A 122 4.42 0.33 -2.34
CA ILE A 122 4.37 1.32 -1.28
C ILE A 122 3.60 0.73 -0.11
N LEU A 123 4.18 0.82 1.08
CA LEU A 123 3.53 0.49 2.34
C LEU A 123 3.11 1.79 3.01
N ILE A 124 1.83 1.91 3.38
CA ILE A 124 1.30 2.96 4.22
C ILE A 124 1.26 2.44 5.66
N GLY A 125 2.19 2.93 6.47
CA GLY A 125 2.27 2.64 7.90
C GLY A 125 1.40 3.57 8.73
N MET A 126 1.40 3.37 10.04
CA MET A 126 0.60 4.12 11.01
C MET A 126 0.90 5.64 11.02
N ASP A 127 2.10 6.04 10.57
CA ASP A 127 2.46 7.45 10.38
C ASP A 127 1.52 8.20 9.42
N TYR A 128 0.94 7.51 8.44
CA TYR A 128 -0.07 8.09 7.53
C TYR A 128 -1.41 7.34 7.52
N PHE A 129 -1.50 6.12 8.03
CA PHE A 129 -2.65 5.22 7.91
C PHE A 129 -3.99 5.92 8.18
N CYS A 130 -4.14 6.55 9.35
CA CYS A 130 -5.39 7.20 9.76
C CYS A 130 -5.76 8.39 8.89
N GLN A 131 -4.81 9.00 8.18
CA GLN A 131 -5.04 10.15 7.31
C GLN A 131 -5.65 9.75 5.96
N PHE A 132 -5.65 8.46 5.61
CA PHE A 132 -6.29 7.99 4.38
C PHE A 132 -7.80 7.77 4.54
N GLY A 133 -8.31 7.80 5.78
CA GLY A 133 -9.71 7.55 6.09
C GLY A 133 -10.10 6.10 5.78
N THR A 134 -10.67 5.39 6.75
CA THR A 134 -11.10 4.01 6.54
C THR A 134 -12.49 3.82 7.14
N ASN A 135 -13.53 4.16 6.37
CA ASN A 135 -14.89 3.77 6.71
C ASN A 135 -15.15 2.40 6.10
N SER A 136 -15.50 1.41 6.92
CA SER A 136 -15.75 0.05 6.47
C SER A 136 -17.25 -0.29 6.45
N LYS A 137 -17.62 -1.13 5.49
CA LYS A 137 -18.93 -1.78 5.40
C LYS A 137 -18.69 -3.27 5.21
N GLU A 138 -19.31 -4.08 6.07
CA GLU A 138 -19.32 -5.53 5.89
C GLU A 138 -20.18 -5.89 4.68
N LEU A 139 -19.62 -6.68 3.76
CA LEU A 139 -20.31 -7.19 2.58
C LEU A 139 -20.84 -8.60 2.83
N GLU A 140 -20.02 -9.43 3.45
CA GLU A 140 -20.28 -10.81 3.88
C GLU A 140 -19.56 -11.02 5.22
N PRO A 141 -19.95 -12.02 6.04
CA PRO A 141 -19.32 -12.24 7.35
C PRO A 141 -17.78 -12.33 7.28
N GLY A 142 -17.10 -11.29 7.77
CA GLY A 142 -15.64 -11.19 7.75
C GLY A 142 -15.01 -10.61 6.48
N PHE A 143 -15.79 -10.21 5.47
CA PHE A 143 -15.34 -9.53 4.25
C PHE A 143 -15.87 -8.10 4.18
N TYR A 144 -14.99 -7.14 3.98
CA TYR A 144 -15.30 -5.72 4.11
C TYR A 144 -14.92 -4.93 2.88
N ALA A 145 -15.80 -4.03 2.46
CA ALA A 145 -15.45 -2.88 1.64
C ALA A 145 -14.94 -1.76 2.56
N VAL A 146 -13.80 -1.18 2.24
CA VAL A 146 -13.16 -0.09 2.99
C VAL A 146 -12.96 1.10 2.07
N ASN A 147 -13.69 2.17 2.38
CA ASN A 147 -13.60 3.43 1.66
C ASN A 147 -12.46 4.28 2.22
N SER A 148 -11.64 4.81 1.31
CA SER A 148 -10.51 5.69 1.61
C SER A 148 -10.40 6.81 0.59
N ILE A 149 -9.52 7.77 0.84
CA ILE A 149 -9.22 8.84 -0.11
C ILE A 149 -8.60 8.32 -1.42
N VAL A 150 -8.06 7.09 -1.46
CA VAL A 150 -7.57 6.46 -2.71
C VAL A 150 -8.61 5.56 -3.37
N GLY A 151 -9.85 5.61 -2.87
CA GLY A 151 -10.99 4.83 -3.35
C GLY A 151 -11.30 3.62 -2.48
N GLU A 152 -12.30 2.85 -2.93
CA GLU A 152 -12.75 1.63 -2.27
C GLU A 152 -11.70 0.51 -2.42
N MET A 153 -11.44 -0.19 -1.32
CA MET A 153 -10.59 -1.38 -1.21
C MET A 153 -11.40 -2.51 -0.58
N TYR A 154 -10.97 -3.76 -0.77
CA TYR A 154 -11.63 -4.91 -0.15
C TYR A 154 -10.62 -5.75 0.63
N ALA A 155 -11.02 -6.17 1.83
CA ALA A 155 -10.16 -6.93 2.72
C ALA A 155 -10.97 -7.86 3.63
N GLY A 156 -10.27 -8.82 4.24
CA GLY A 156 -10.86 -9.80 5.14
C GLY A 156 -11.01 -11.18 4.53
N LYS A 157 -11.82 -12.03 5.16
CA LYS A 157 -12.03 -13.43 4.77
C LYS A 157 -12.89 -13.47 3.51
N VAL A 158 -12.33 -13.93 2.40
CA VAL A 158 -13.12 -13.99 1.17
C VAL A 158 -14.07 -15.21 1.22
N PRO A 159 -15.38 -15.04 0.90
CA PRO A 159 -16.37 -16.11 0.91
C PRO A 159 -16.11 -17.29 -0.05
#